data_AF-A0A947HFT3-F1
#
_entry.id   AF-A0A947HFT3-F1
#
_cell.length_a   1.000
_cell.length_b   1.000
_cell.length_c   1.000
_cell.angle_alpha   90.00
_cell.angle_beta   90.00
_cell.angle_gamma   90.00
#
_symmetry.space_group_name_H-M   'P 1'
#
loop_
_entity.id
_entity.type
_entity.pdbx_description
1 polymer ?
#
loop_
_entity_poly.entity_id
_entity_poly.type
_entity_poly.pdbx_seq_one_letter_code
_entity_poly.pdbx_strand_id
1 'polypeptide(L)' 'MQTLKGVALPSFVITPQVQKIFDEQGQRQDFGYGNRLENLITEFLWLSEALAQQRSAKPL' A
#
# COMPACT_ATOMS: atom_id res chain seq x y z
N MET A 1 6.86 10.46 -7.61
CA MET A 1 5.86 10.34 -6.53
C MET A 1 4.60 11.03 -7.01
N GLN A 2 3.49 10.30 -7.16
CA GLN A 2 2.23 10.91 -7.61
C GLN A 2 1.53 11.55 -6.43
N THR A 3 0.90 12.71 -6.65
CA THR A 3 0.22 13.48 -5.59
C THR A 3 -1.17 13.86 -6.05
N LEU A 4 -2.18 13.74 -5.18
CA LEU A 4 -3.52 14.26 -5.42
C LEU A 4 -3.77 15.43 -4.47
N LYS A 5 -3.91 16.65 -5.03
CA LYS A 5 -4.15 17.88 -4.25
C LYS A 5 -3.12 18.11 -3.12
N GLY A 6 -1.85 17.79 -3.38
CA GLY A 6 -0.77 17.94 -2.40
C GLY A 6 -0.63 16.79 -1.40
N VAL A 7 -1.51 15.78 -1.46
CA VAL A 7 -1.39 14.56 -0.66
C VAL A 7 -0.61 13.52 -1.46
N ALA A 8 0.48 13.00 -0.89
CA ALA A 8 1.21 11.88 -1.47
C ALA A 8 0.30 10.65 -1.58
N LEU A 9 0.23 10.06 -2.78
CA LEU A 9 -0.47 8.80 -2.96
C LEU A 9 0.44 7.63 -2.59
N PRO A 10 -0.07 6.62 -1.88
CA PRO A 10 0.65 5.38 -1.67
C PRO A 10 1.04 4.75 -3.01
N SER A 11 2.19 4.10 -3.02
CA SER A 11 2.66 3.24 -4.08
C SER A 11 1.62 2.17 -4.37
N PHE A 12 1.43 1.82 -5.65
CA PHE A 12 0.54 0.74 -6.03
C PHE A 12 1.36 -0.50 -6.39
N VAL A 13 0.78 -1.69 -6.17
CA VAL A 13 1.40 -2.96 -6.54
C VAL A 13 0.56 -3.62 -7.63
N ILE A 14 1.23 -3.96 -8.73
CA ILE A 14 0.68 -4.83 -9.76
C ILE A 14 1.30 -6.21 -9.55
N THR A 15 0.48 -7.26 -9.66
CA THR A 15 0.88 -8.65 -9.45
C THR A 15 0.86 -9.41 -10.78
N PRO A 16 1.82 -9.16 -11.68
CA PRO A 16 1.89 -9.89 -12.94
C PRO A 16 2.33 -11.33 -12.68
N GLN A 17 1.85 -12.27 -13.49
CA GLN A 17 2.29 -13.68 -13.43
C GLN A 17 2.13 -14.26 -12.02
N VAL A 18 0.92 -14.17 -11.45
CA VAL A 18 0.56 -14.61 -10.09
C VAL A 18 1.13 -15.99 -9.75
N GLN A 19 1.09 -16.92 -10.69
CA GLN A 19 1.60 -18.28 -10.57
C GLN A 19 3.11 -18.41 -10.32
N LYS A 20 3.88 -17.33 -10.53
CA LYS A 20 5.32 -17.28 -10.19
C LYS A 20 5.57 -16.61 -8.84
N ILE A 21 4.57 -15.91 -8.31
CA ILE A 21 4.67 -15.14 -7.07
C ILE A 21 4.13 -15.97 -5.90
N PHE A 22 3.12 -16.80 -6.15
CA PHE A 22 2.46 -17.65 -5.17
C PHE A 22 2.51 -19.11 -5.58
N ASP A 23 2.57 -19.99 -4.58
CA ASP A 23 2.44 -21.43 -4.79
C ASP A 23 0.99 -21.91 -4.80
N GLU A 24 0.81 -23.21 -5.02
CA GLU A 24 -0.51 -23.86 -5.06
C GLU A 24 -1.25 -23.79 -3.71
N GLN A 25 -0.52 -23.55 -2.61
CA GLN A 25 -1.06 -23.35 -1.27
C GLN A 25 -1.35 -21.86 -0.97
N GLY A 26 -1.10 -20.97 -1.94
CA GLY A 26 -1.30 -19.53 -1.81
C GLY A 26 -0.21 -18.81 -1.01
N GLN A 27 0.91 -19.48 -0.71
CA GLN A 27 2.04 -18.85 -0.02
C GLN A 27 2.92 -18.08 -1.01
N ARG A 28 3.35 -16.89 -0.59
CA ARG A 28 4.24 -16.03 -1.38
C ARG A 28 5.64 -16.64 -1.44
N GLN A 29 6.14 -16.88 -2.66
CA GLN A 29 7.52 -17.34 -2.91
C GLN A 29 8.45 -16.20 -3.35
N ASP A 30 7.93 -15.15 -3.99
CA ASP A 30 8.73 -14.04 -4.50
C ASP A 30 9.03 -12.98 -3.42
N PHE A 31 10.30 -12.86 -3.04
CA PHE A 31 10.77 -11.90 -2.03
C PHE A 31 10.64 -10.43 -2.49
N GLY A 32 10.88 -10.15 -3.78
CA GLY A 32 10.83 -8.79 -4.32
C GLY A 32 9.41 -8.21 -4.32
N TYR A 33 8.42 -9.06 -4.61
CA TYR A 33 7.01 -8.76 -4.48
C TYR A 33 6.63 -8.49 -3.02
N GLY A 34 7.22 -9.24 -2.09
CA GLY A 34 7.10 -9.01 -0.67
C GLY A 34 7.42 -7.57 -0.26
N ASN A 35 8.60 -7.09 -0.63
CA ASN A 35 9.03 -5.73 -0.32
C ASN A 35 8.10 -4.66 -0.95
N ARG A 36 7.64 -4.88 -2.19
CA ARG A 36 6.68 -3.97 -2.84
C ARG A 36 5.35 -3.93 -2.10
N LEU A 37 4.87 -5.08 -1.64
CA LEU A 37 3.63 -5.20 -0.88
C LEU A 37 3.75 -4.54 0.50
N GLU A 38 4.86 -4.75 1.20
CA GLU A 38 5.14 -4.12 2.49
C GLU A 38 5.17 -2.59 2.36
N ASN A 39 5.84 -2.04 1.35
CA ASN A 39 5.87 -0.60 1.11
C ASN A 39 4.47 -0.02 0.87
N LEU A 40 3.64 -0.66 0.04
CA LEU A 40 2.26 -0.25 -0.18
C LEU A 40 1.47 -0.22 1.13
N ILE A 41 1.57 -1.28 1.95
CA ILE A 41 0.84 -1.38 3.22
C ILE A 41 1.29 -0.26 4.17
N THR A 42 2.60 -0.04 4.32
CA THR A 42 3.14 1.01 5.18
C THR A 42 2.65 2.39 4.75
N GLU A 43 2.73 2.73 3.46
CA GLU A 43 2.30 4.03 2.94
C GLU A 43 0.78 4.22 3.02
N PHE A 44 0.01 3.16 2.78
CA PHE A 44 -1.45 3.19 2.91
C PHE A 44 -1.89 3.42 4.36
N LEU A 45 -1.28 2.71 5.31
CA LEU A 45 -1.57 2.88 6.74
C LEU A 45 -1.22 4.30 7.21
N TRP A 46 -0.06 4.81 6.83
CA TRP A 46 0.33 6.19 7.11
C TRP A 46 -0.71 7.20 6.60
N LEU A 47 -1.16 7.05 5.35
CA LEU A 47 -2.16 7.95 4.78
C LEU A 47 -3.49 7.84 5.54
N SER A 48 -3.91 6.62 5.89
CA SER A 48 -5.16 6.39 6.62
C SER A 48 -5.15 7.06 8.00
N GLU A 49 -4.01 7.01 8.69
CA GLU A 49 -3.82 7.66 9.99
C GLU A 49 -3.84 9.18 9.85
N ALA A 50 -3.12 9.74 8.88
CA ALA A 50 -3.09 11.19 8.63
C ALA A 50 -4.49 11.74 8.33
N LEU A 51 -5.28 11.01 7.52
CA LEU A 51 -6.66 11.39 7.22
C LEU A 51 -7.58 11.26 8.44
N ALA A 52 -7.42 10.22 9.25
CA ALA A 52 -8.18 10.04 10.48
C ALA A 52 -7.91 11.19 11.48
N GLN A 53 -6.65 11.59 11.65
CA GLN A 53 -6.27 12.72 12.49
C GLN A 53 -6.87 14.05 11.98
N GLN A 54 -6.82 14.31 10.67
CA GLN A 54 -7.44 15.50 10.09
C GLN A 54 -8.96 15.55 10.30
N ARG A 55 -9.65 14.40 10.18
CA ARG A 55 -11.09 14.31 10.42
C ARG A 55 -11.43 14.62 11.87
N SER A 56 -10.64 14.12 12.82
CA SER A 56 -10.84 14.37 14.25
C SER A 56 -10.49 15.80 14.67
N ALA A 57 -9.59 16.47 13.94
CA ALA A 57 -9.13 17.83 14.25
C ALA A 57 -10.06 18.94 13.72
N LYS A 58 -11.06 18.62 12.89
CA LYS A 58 -12.02 19.60 12.37
C LYS A 58 -13.27 19.62 13.27
N PRO A 59 -13.48 20.64 14.13
CA PRO A 59 -14.75 20.77 14.83
C PRO A 59 -15.84 21.07 13.80
N LEU A 60 -17.01 20.45 14.00
CA LEU A 60 -18.24 20.68 13.23
C LEU A 60 -18.65 22.16 13.27
#